data_AF-A0A848Y016-F1
#
_entry.id   AF-A0A848Y016-F1
#
_cell.length_a   1.000
_cell.length_b   1.000
_cell.length_c   1.000
_cell.angle_alpha   90.00
_cell.angle_beta   90.00
_cell.angle_gamma   90.00
#
_symmetry.space_group_name_H-M   'P 1'
#
loop_
_entity.id
_entity.type
_entity.pdbx_description
1 polymer ?
#
loop_
_entity_poly.entity_id
_entity_poly.type
_entity_poly.pdbx_seq_one_letter_code
_entity_poly.pdbx_strand_id
1 'polypeptide(L)'
;MKISDETAWKALTFLAAGGAALLTRTALKRGWSLTTGKKPPANPASVDTAWNEALAWTAASSLIAGIARLVAKRQAGHLKRGRIPVLGL
;
A
#
# COMPACT_ATOMS: atom_id res chain seq x y z
N MET A 1 11.67 -15.62 27.94
CA MET A 1 10.51 -15.34 27.06
C MET A 1 10.83 -15.93 25.69
N LYS A 2 10.28 -17.10 25.33
CA LYS A 2 10.52 -17.71 24.01
C LYS A 2 9.66 -16.98 22.99
N ILE A 3 10.26 -16.17 22.13
CA ILE A 3 9.57 -15.59 20.98
C ILE A 3 9.25 -16.76 20.05
N SER A 4 7.97 -17.08 19.86
CA SER A 4 7.58 -18.13 18.92
C SER A 4 7.88 -17.68 17.48
N ASP A 5 8.18 -18.61 16.59
CA ASP A 5 8.40 -18.32 15.17
C ASP A 5 7.21 -17.55 14.56
N GLU A 6 5.99 -17.83 15.02
CA GLU A 6 4.78 -17.09 14.65
C GLU A 6 4.84 -15.62 15.09
N THR A 7 5.33 -15.34 16.30
CA THR A 7 5.47 -13.98 16.82
C THR A 7 6.55 -13.22 16.05
N ALA A 8 7.68 -13.87 15.76
CA ALA A 8 8.75 -13.28 14.94
C ALA A 8 8.25 -12.97 13.51
N TRP A 9 7.49 -13.89 12.92
CA TRP A 9 6.89 -13.70 11.61
C TRP A 9 5.86 -12.56 11.57
N LYS A 10 4.99 -12.48 12.58
CA LYS A 10 4.03 -11.36 12.74
C LYS A 10 4.74 -10.02 12.90
N ALA A 11 5.82 -9.96 13.69
CA ALA A 11 6.61 -8.75 13.86
C ALA A 11 7.26 -8.32 12.55
N LEU A 12 7.87 -9.25 11.81
CA LEU A 12 8.48 -8.98 10.52
C LEU A 12 7.48 -8.46 9.49
N THR A 13 6.29 -9.08 9.40
CA THR A 13 5.23 -8.63 8.49
C THR A 13 4.70 -7.25 8.86
N PHE A 14 4.57 -6.95 10.15
CA PHE A 14 4.23 -5.59 10.62
C PHE A 14 5.28 -4.56 10.22
N LEU A 15 6.56 -4.86 10.44
CA LEU A 15 7.67 -3.98 10.05
C LEU A 15 7.71 -3.76 8.54
N ALA A 16 7.52 -4.81 7.75
CA ALA A 16 7.48 -4.74 6.31
C ALA A 16 6.30 -3.87 5.82
N ALA A 17 5.11 -4.06 6.39
CA ALA A 17 3.94 -3.25 6.07
C ALA A 17 4.14 -1.78 6.42
N GLY A 18 4.71 -1.51 7.61
CA GLY A 18 5.07 -0.15 8.03
C GLY A 18 6.08 0.51 7.09
N GLY A 19 7.15 -0.21 6.73
CA GLY A 19 8.15 0.26 5.78
C GLY A 19 7.56 0.57 4.40
N ALA A 20 6.70 -0.31 3.89
CA ALA A 20 6.00 -0.10 2.62
C ALA A 20 5.10 1.14 2.67
N ALA A 21 4.40 1.38 3.78
CA ALA A 21 3.57 2.57 3.96
C ALA A 21 4.41 3.87 3.96
N LEU A 22 5.55 3.87 4.65
CA LEU A 22 6.46 5.02 4.69
C LEU A 22 7.08 5.32 3.32
N LEU A 23 7.52 4.28 2.60
CA LEU A 23 8.05 4.40 1.25
C LEU A 23 6.99 4.92 0.28
N THR A 24 5.77 4.36 0.32
CA THR A 24 4.65 4.82 -0.49
C THR A 24 4.37 6.29 -0.24
N ARG A 25 4.25 6.71 1.02
CA ARG A 25 4.02 8.11 1.39
C ARG A 25 5.13 9.03 0.89
N THR A 26 6.38 8.60 0.97
CA THR A 26 7.54 9.37 0.51
C THR A 26 7.57 9.51 -1.00
N ALA A 27 7.35 8.41 -1.73
CA ALA A 27 7.27 8.39 -3.18
C ALA A 27 6.13 9.28 -3.68
N LEU A 28 4.95 9.20 -3.05
CA LEU A 28 3.79 10.01 -3.37
C LEU A 28 4.08 11.51 -3.16
N LYS A 29 4.71 11.86 -2.02
CA LYS A 29 5.08 13.24 -1.72
C LYS A 29 6.11 13.80 -2.71
N ARG A 30 7.15 13.03 -3.04
CA ARG A 30 8.18 13.44 -3.99
C ARG A 30 7.63 13.55 -5.40
N GLY A 31 6.86 12.56 -5.85
CA GLY A 31 6.21 12.58 -7.16
C GLY A 31 5.36 13.83 -7.34
N TRP A 32 4.56 14.17 -6.33
CA TRP A 32 3.75 15.39 -6.35
C TRP A 32 4.58 16.66 -6.42
N SER A 33 5.60 16.78 -5.56
CA SER A 33 6.47 17.95 -5.55
C SER A 33 7.22 18.11 -6.86
N LEU A 34 7.59 17.02 -7.54
CA LEU A 34 8.28 17.05 -8.83
C LEU A 34 7.34 17.45 -9.97
N THR A 35 6.09 17.01 -9.96
CA THR A 35 5.13 17.31 -11.04
C THR A 35 4.46 18.66 -10.89
N THR A 36 4.15 19.09 -9.66
CA THR A 36 3.41 20.33 -9.39
C THR A 36 4.29 21.48 -8.93
N GLY A 37 5.53 21.21 -8.51
CA GLY A 37 6.41 22.20 -7.87
C GLY A 37 5.96 22.64 -6.47
N LYS A 38 4.90 22.05 -5.93
CA LYS A 38 4.27 22.44 -4.65
C LYS A 38 4.38 21.34 -3.61
N LYS A 39 4.32 21.74 -2.33
CA LYS A 39 4.24 20.76 -1.23
C LYS A 39 2.91 20.00 -1.35
N PRO A 40 2.94 18.65 -1.34
CA PRO A 40 1.73 17.83 -1.45
C PRO A 40 0.72 18.19 -0.38
N PRO A 41 -0.58 18.28 -0.72
CA PRO A 41 -1.63 18.60 0.24
C PRO A 41 -1.66 17.49 1.30
N ALA A 42 -1.09 17.79 2.46
CA ALA A 42 -1.04 16.86 3.59
C ALA A 42 -2.45 16.55 4.12
N ASN A 43 -3.41 17.43 3.80
CA ASN A 43 -4.83 17.25 4.02
C ASN A 43 -5.60 17.63 2.73
N PRO A 44 -6.04 16.64 1.93
CA PRO A 44 -6.85 16.87 0.73
C PRO A 44 -8.18 17.62 1.00
N ALA A 45 -8.63 17.65 2.26
CA ALA A 45 -9.82 18.38 2.71
C ALA A 45 -9.51 19.81 3.19
N SER A 46 -8.26 20.30 3.06
CA SER A 46 -7.95 21.69 3.38
C SER A 46 -8.51 22.62 2.30
N VAL A 47 -9.16 23.71 2.73
CA VAL A 47 -9.77 24.74 1.85
C VAL A 47 -8.75 25.38 0.91
N ASP A 48 -7.46 25.36 1.27
CA ASP A 48 -6.36 25.89 0.45
C ASP A 48 -5.93 24.94 -0.69
N THR A 49 -6.50 23.73 -0.75
CA THR A 49 -6.27 22.77 -1.84
C THR A 49 -7.23 23.06 -2.98
N ALA A 50 -6.71 23.38 -4.16
CA ALA A 50 -7.56 23.54 -5.34
C ALA A 50 -8.27 22.20 -5.67
N TRP A 51 -9.53 22.25 -6.12
CA TRP A 51 -10.34 21.06 -6.38
C TRP A 51 -9.72 20.11 -7.41
N ASN A 52 -9.09 20.65 -8.45
CA ASN A 52 -8.34 19.87 -9.45
C ASN A 52 -7.16 19.10 -8.81
N GLU A 53 -6.49 19.75 -7.88
CA GLU A 53 -5.35 19.21 -7.14
C GLU A 53 -5.80 18.10 -6.17
N ALA A 54 -6.90 18.30 -5.46
CA ALA A 54 -7.52 17.27 -4.61
C ALA A 54 -7.98 16.03 -5.39
N LEU A 55 -8.61 16.23 -6.56
CA LEU A 55 -9.05 15.14 -7.43
C LEU A 55 -7.88 14.34 -8.00
N ALA A 56 -6.84 15.02 -8.50
CA ALA A 56 -5.65 14.36 -9.04
C ALA A 56 -4.94 13.53 -7.97
N TRP A 57 -4.81 14.07 -6.75
CA TRP A 57 -4.22 13.34 -5.63
C TRP A 57 -5.02 12.09 -5.25
N THR A 58 -6.34 12.23 -5.19
CA THR A 58 -7.25 11.13 -4.84
C THR A 58 -7.22 10.03 -5.89
N ALA A 59 -7.24 10.39 -7.17
CA ALA A 59 -7.14 9.44 -8.28
C ALA A 59 -5.80 8.68 -8.25
N ALA A 60 -4.69 9.39 -8.10
CA ALA A 60 -3.36 8.79 -8.03
C ALA A 60 -3.22 7.84 -6.83
N SER A 61 -3.67 8.28 -5.65
CA SER A 61 -3.64 7.48 -4.42
C SER A 61 -4.50 6.22 -4.54
N SER A 62 -5.69 6.34 -5.12
CA SER A 62 -6.63 5.22 -5.31
C SER A 62 -6.10 4.20 -6.31
N LEU A 63 -5.46 4.66 -7.39
CA LEU A 63 -4.85 3.79 -8.39
C LEU A 63 -3.72 2.94 -7.78
N ILE A 64 -2.83 3.57 -7.04
CA ILE A 64 -1.70 2.86 -6.39
C ILE A 64 -2.23 1.83 -5.38
N ALA A 65 -3.21 2.20 -4.55
CA ALA A 65 -3.83 1.27 -3.61
C ALA A 65 -4.52 0.09 -4.32
N GLY A 66 -5.20 0.35 -5.44
CA GLY A 66 -5.83 -0.68 -6.27
C GLY A 66 -4.81 -1.68 -6.83
N ILE A 67 -3.71 -1.18 -7.38
CA ILE A 67 -2.63 -2.01 -7.92
C ILE A 67 -1.99 -2.86 -6.82
N ALA A 68 -1.67 -2.26 -5.66
CA ALA A 68 -1.10 -2.99 -4.53
C ALA A 68 -2.01 -4.16 -4.10
N ARG A 69 -3.33 -3.93 -4.05
CA ARG A 69 -4.31 -4.95 -3.71
C ARG A 69 -4.40 -6.05 -4.75
N LEU A 70 -4.30 -5.71 -6.04
CA LEU A 70 -4.27 -6.69 -7.13
C LEU A 70 -3.05 -7.61 -7.02
N VAL A 71 -1.86 -7.03 -6.83
CA VAL A 71 -0.62 -7.79 -6.67
C VAL A 71 -0.70 -8.71 -5.46
N ALA A 72 -1.17 -8.21 -4.31
CA ALA A 72 -1.35 -9.03 -3.11
C ALA A 72 -2.29 -10.22 -3.35
N LYS A 73 -3.43 -10.01 -4.02
CA LYS A 73 -4.37 -11.08 -4.37
C LYS A 73 -3.76 -12.10 -5.35
N ARG A 74 -2.99 -11.64 -6.34
CA ARG A 74 -2.29 -12.52 -7.29
C ARG A 74 -1.30 -13.44 -6.57
N GLN A 75 -0.49 -12.89 -5.67
CA GLN A 75 0.46 -13.67 -4.88
C GLN A 75 -0.24 -14.66 -3.94
N ALA A 76 -1.32 -14.23 -3.26
CA ALA A 76 -2.12 -15.11 -2.43
C ALA A 76 -2.76 -16.27 -3.23
N GLY A 77 -3.16 -16.02 -4.49
CA GLY A 77 -3.66 -17.05 -5.39
C GLY A 77 -2.62 -18.08 -5.78
N HIS A 78 -1.37 -17.66 -6.04
CA HIS A 78 -0.26 -18.57 -6.32
C HIS A 78 0.08 -19.43 -5.11
N LEU A 79 0.09 -18.84 -3.90
CA LEU A 79 0.32 -19.57 -2.66
C LEU A 79 -0.81 -20.58 -2.33
N LYS A 80 -2.08 -20.20 -2.57
CA LYS A 80 -3.23 -21.12 -2.35
C LYS A 80 -3.26 -22.29 -3.32
N ARG A 81 -2.81 -22.10 -4.57
CA ARG A 81 -2.83 -23.15 -5.59
C ARG A 81 -1.87 -24.31 -5.32
N GLY A 82 -0.84 -24.10 -4.50
CA GLY A 82 0.11 -25.15 -4.10
C GLY A 82 -0.36 -26.06 -2.95
N ARG A 83 -1.58 -25.89 -2.41
CA ARG A 83 -2.07 -26.67 -1.26
C ARG A 83 -3.56 -27.01 -1.36
N ILE A 84 -3.93 -27.76 -2.39
CA ILE A 84 -5.24 -28.42 -2.42
C ILE A 84 -5.08 -29.81 -3.08
N PRO A 85 -4.92 -30.91 -2.31
CA PRO A 85 -5.26 -32.23 -2.82
C PRO A 85 -6.78 -32.27 -2.99
N VAL A 86 -7.23 -32.20 -4.24
CA VAL A 86 -8.62 -32.47 -4.61
C VAL A 86 -8.84 -33.99 -4.56
N LEU A 87 -9.13 -34.53 -3.38
CA LEU A 87 -9.78 -35.83 -3.28
C LEU A 87 -10.91 -35.78 -2.25
N GLY A 88 -12.11 -35.73 -2.78
CA GLY A 88 -13.38 -36.02 -2.14
C GLY A 88 -14.27 -36.68 -3.19
N LEU A 89 -13.80 -37.81 -3.73
CA LEU A 89 -14.59 -38.88 -4.33
C LEU A 89 -14.38 -40.11 -3.46
#